data_AF-A0A0V0H5H4-F1
#
_entry.id   AF-A0A0V0H5H4-F1
#
_cell.length_a   1.000
_cell.length_b   1.000
_cell.length_c   1.000
_cell.angle_alpha   90.00
_cell.angle_beta   90.00
_cell.angle_gamma   90.00
#
_symmetry.space_group_name_H-M   'P 1'
#
loop_
_entity.id
_entity.type
_entity.pdbx_description
1 polymer ?
#
loop_
_entity_poly.entity_id
_entity_poly.type
_entity_poly.pdbx_seq_one_letter_code
_entity_poly.pdbx_strand_id
1 'polypeptide(L)'
;MAIVSHFIKLIQFISLLSVSTFSWPPPLYFWPLFIFGQFLNFRVYQLLGEAGTYYGVRFGKNIPWATEFPFGVIRDPQYVGSILSLLACLSWVPFLYIFLWVLGYAFIIQVESKEDPATRAKPLS
;
A
#
# COMPACT_ATOMS: atom_id res chain seq x y z
N MET A 1 -18.14 10.50 0.21
CA MET A 1 -16.73 10.17 -0.16
C MET A 1 -16.46 8.67 -0.06
N ALA A 2 -16.65 8.03 1.11
CA ALA A 2 -16.35 6.60 1.30
C ALA A 2 -17.07 5.66 0.33
N ILE A 3 -18.39 5.82 0.12
CA ILE A 3 -19.18 4.98 -0.79
C ILE A 3 -18.63 5.00 -2.23
N VAL A 4 -18.30 6.20 -2.73
CA VAL A 4 -17.71 6.36 -4.07
C VAL A 4 -16.35 5.67 -4.17
N SER A 5 -15.51 5.78 -3.13
CA SER A 5 -14.23 5.06 -3.07
C SER A 5 -14.42 3.55 -3.10
N HIS A 6 -15.34 3.01 -2.30
CA HIS A 6 -15.64 1.58 -2.29
C HIS A 6 -16.17 1.09 -3.64
N PHE A 7 -17.04 1.88 -4.29
CA PHE A 7 -17.57 1.57 -5.60
C PHE A 7 -16.46 1.53 -6.67
N ILE A 8 -15.57 2.53 -6.69
CA ILE A 8 -14.43 2.55 -7.63
C ILE A 8 -13.48 1.38 -7.36
N LYS A 9 -13.20 1.06 -6.08
CA LYS A 9 -12.39 -0.11 -5.70
C LYS A 9 -13.03 -1.42 -6.16
N LEU A 10 -14.35 -1.55 -6.07
CA LEU A 10 -15.07 -2.72 -6.56
C LEU A 10 -14.94 -2.85 -8.08
N ILE A 11 -15.11 -1.76 -8.83
CA ILE A 11 -14.89 -1.75 -10.29
C ILE A 11 -13.45 -2.15 -10.61
N GLN A 12 -12.47 -1.58 -9.91
CA GLN A 12 -11.06 -1.93 -10.09
C GLN A 12 -10.81 -3.42 -9.85
N PHE A 13 -11.42 -4.01 -8.81
CA PHE A 13 -11.30 -5.43 -8.51
C PHE A 13 -11.91 -6.30 -9.61
N ILE A 14 -13.11 -5.97 -10.08
CA ILE A 14 -13.78 -6.67 -11.20
C ILE A 14 -12.93 -6.59 -12.47
N SER A 15 -12.41 -5.41 -12.81
CA SER A 15 -11.54 -5.20 -13.96
C SER A 15 -10.23 -5.98 -13.88
N LEU A 16 -9.68 -6.19 -12.67
CA LEU A 16 -8.49 -7.01 -12.49
C LEU A 16 -8.82 -8.50 -12.67
N LEU A 17 -9.93 -8.96 -12.08
CA LEU A 17 -10.39 -10.35 -12.21
C LEU A 17 -10.69 -10.73 -13.66
N SER A 18 -11.24 -9.82 -14.46
CA SER A 18 -11.58 -10.09 -15.87
C SER A 18 -10.35 -10.37 -16.75
N VAL A 19 -9.16 -9.93 -16.33
CA VAL A 19 -7.89 -10.15 -17.05
C VAL A 19 -6.97 -11.16 -16.35
N SER A 20 -7.38 -11.72 -15.21
CA SER A 20 -6.53 -12.60 -14.41
C SER A 20 -6.67 -14.08 -14.82
N THR A 21 -5.57 -14.80 -14.88
CA THR A 21 -5.53 -16.25 -15.10
C THR A 21 -5.11 -16.98 -13.84
N PHE A 22 -6.07 -17.57 -13.13
CA PHE A 22 -5.79 -18.30 -11.89
C PHE A 22 -5.21 -19.68 -12.16
N SER A 23 -4.12 -19.98 -11.48
CA SER A 23 -3.48 -21.30 -11.48
C SER A 23 -3.34 -21.81 -10.06
N TRP A 24 -3.56 -23.11 -9.86
CA TRP A 24 -3.40 -23.78 -8.59
C TRP A 24 -2.47 -25.00 -8.73
N PRO A 25 -1.46 -25.16 -7.86
CA PRO A 25 -1.09 -24.25 -6.76
C PRO A 25 -0.43 -22.94 -7.27
N PRO A 26 -0.47 -21.84 -6.48
CA PRO A 26 0.31 -20.65 -6.79
C PRO A 26 1.82 -20.96 -6.79
N PRO A 27 2.62 -20.15 -7.48
CA PRO A 27 4.08 -20.24 -7.41
C PRO A 27 4.58 -20.11 -5.97
N LEU A 28 5.69 -20.77 -5.62
CA LEU A 28 6.23 -20.75 -4.26
C LEU A 28 6.57 -19.35 -3.75
N TYR A 29 6.99 -18.44 -4.63
CA TYR A 29 7.28 -17.04 -4.27
C TYR A 29 6.04 -16.25 -3.86
N PHE A 30 4.84 -16.70 -4.24
CA PHE A 30 3.58 -16.02 -3.94
C PHE A 30 3.42 -15.83 -2.44
N TRP A 31 3.57 -16.93 -1.68
CA TRP A 31 3.30 -16.95 -0.25
C TRP A 31 4.15 -15.97 0.57
N PRO A 32 5.50 -15.99 0.51
CA PRO A 32 6.29 -15.06 1.31
C PRO A 32 6.05 -13.61 0.89
N LEU A 33 5.93 -13.32 -0.41
CA LEU A 33 5.71 -11.96 -0.89
C LEU A 33 4.34 -11.42 -0.47
N PHE A 34 3.28 -12.20 -0.66
CA PHE A 34 1.93 -11.79 -0.34
C PHE A 34 1.73 -11.67 1.17
N ILE A 35 2.15 -12.67 1.95
CA ILE A 35 2.00 -12.67 3.41
C ILE A 35 2.77 -11.48 4.01
N PHE A 36 4.05 -11.30 3.63
CA PHE A 36 4.85 -10.21 4.18
C PHE A 36 4.32 -8.84 3.72
N GLY A 37 3.88 -8.72 2.46
CA GLY A 37 3.29 -7.50 1.94
C GLY A 37 1.99 -7.10 2.65
N GLN A 38 1.10 -8.07 2.89
CA GLN A 38 -0.14 -7.85 3.65
C GLN A 38 0.15 -7.56 5.13
N PHE A 39 1.13 -8.24 5.73
CA PHE A 39 1.56 -7.96 7.10
C PHE A 39 2.02 -6.51 7.28
N LEU A 40 2.84 -5.98 6.37
CA LEU A 40 3.26 -4.57 6.41
C LEU A 40 2.07 -3.61 6.32
N ASN A 41 1.15 -3.84 5.38
CA ASN A 41 -0.06 -3.02 5.24
C ASN A 41 -0.92 -3.05 6.51
N PHE A 42 -1.16 -4.24 7.06
CA PHE A 42 -1.95 -4.39 8.28
C PHE A 42 -1.30 -3.69 9.48
N ARG A 43 0.03 -3.82 9.65
CA ARG A 43 0.77 -3.12 10.70
C ARG A 43 0.68 -1.60 10.56
N VAL A 44 0.73 -1.06 9.34
CA VAL A 44 0.53 0.38 9.11
C VAL A 44 -0.86 0.83 9.59
N TYR A 45 -1.91 0.10 9.23
CA TYR A 45 -3.27 0.40 9.69
C TYR A 45 -3.42 0.27 11.21
N GLN A 46 -2.78 -0.72 11.83
CA GLN A 46 -2.80 -0.86 13.28
C GLN A 46 -2.14 0.31 14.01
N LEU A 47 -1.04 0.85 13.48
CA LEU A 47 -0.25 1.90 14.12
C LEU A 47 -0.79 3.31 13.87
N LEU A 48 -1.21 3.61 12.62
CA LEU A 48 -1.64 4.95 12.24
C LEU A 48 -3.17 5.11 12.20
N GLY A 49 -3.90 4.00 12.21
CA GLY A 49 -5.35 3.99 12.00
C GLY A 49 -5.75 4.47 10.60
N GLU A 50 -7.04 4.42 10.30
CA GLU A 50 -7.58 4.87 9.01
C GLU A 50 -7.22 6.34 8.72
N ALA A 51 -7.31 7.21 9.73
CA ALA A 51 -7.02 8.62 9.57
C ALA A 51 -5.56 8.87 9.18
N GLY A 52 -4.60 8.15 9.77
CA GLY A 52 -3.18 8.37 9.47
C GLY A 52 -2.81 7.79 8.11
N THR A 53 -3.37 6.64 7.76
CA THR A 53 -3.16 6.00 6.47
C THR A 53 -3.73 6.80 5.29
N TYR A 54 -4.83 7.53 5.47
CA TYR A 54 -5.43 8.36 4.42
C TYR A 54 -5.09 9.85 4.55
N TYR A 55 -3.87 10.17 5.01
CA TYR A 55 -3.34 11.54 5.10
C TYR A 55 -4.20 12.52 5.91
N GLY A 56 -4.84 12.05 6.97
CA GLY A 56 -5.69 12.89 7.84
C GLY A 56 -4.98 14.14 8.36
N VAL A 57 -3.65 14.11 8.51
CA VAL A 57 -2.82 15.27 8.87
C VAL A 57 -3.01 16.44 7.89
N ARG A 58 -3.11 16.14 6.59
CA ARG A 58 -3.34 17.15 5.54
C ARG A 58 -4.73 17.78 5.63
N PHE A 59 -5.65 17.14 6.34
CA PHE A 59 -6.99 17.64 6.63
C PHE A 59 -7.10 18.19 8.07
N GLY A 60 -5.98 18.51 8.71
CA GLY A 60 -5.94 19.13 10.04
C GLY A 60 -6.17 18.17 11.21
N LYS A 61 -6.19 16.84 10.97
CA LYS A 61 -6.26 15.87 12.07
C LYS A 61 -4.90 15.78 12.76
N ASN A 62 -4.89 15.81 14.09
CA ASN A 62 -3.69 15.54 14.86
C ASN A 62 -3.45 14.03 14.93
N ILE A 63 -2.41 13.54 14.26
CA ILE A 63 -2.11 12.11 14.16
C ILE A 63 -0.66 11.91 14.61
N PRO A 64 -0.43 11.12 15.68
CA PRO A 64 0.91 10.81 16.12
C PRO A 64 1.61 9.90 15.13
N TRP A 65 2.86 10.21 14.77
CA TRP A 65 3.67 9.33 13.95
C TRP A 65 4.18 8.15 14.78
N ALA A 66 3.96 6.93 14.29
CA ALA A 66 4.49 5.72 14.91
C ALA A 66 5.94 5.49 14.47
N THR A 67 6.81 5.15 15.41
CA THR A 67 8.23 4.79 15.16
C THR A 67 8.47 3.28 15.25
N GLU A 68 7.49 2.53 15.75
CA GLU A 68 7.51 1.07 15.81
C GLU A 68 7.66 0.45 14.42
N PHE A 69 8.10 -0.81 14.38
CA PHE A 69 8.12 -1.57 13.14
C PHE A 69 6.72 -1.57 12.50
N PRO A 70 6.59 -1.18 11.22
CA PRO A 70 7.66 -1.09 10.21
C PRO A 70 8.31 0.29 9.97
N PHE A 71 7.81 1.39 10.55
CA PHE A 71 8.24 2.76 10.24
C PHE A 71 9.68 3.09 10.65
N GLY A 72 10.22 2.46 11.69
CA GLY A 72 11.61 2.65 12.12
C GLY A 72 12.66 2.00 11.20
N VAL A 73 12.23 1.15 10.27
CA VAL A 73 13.13 0.35 9.39
C VAL A 73 12.86 0.61 7.92
N ILE A 74 11.59 0.79 7.55
CA ILE A 74 11.14 0.97 6.19
C ILE A 74 10.52 2.36 6.07
N ARG A 75 10.98 3.16 5.11
CA ARG A 75 10.52 4.54 4.92
C ARG A 75 9.03 4.61 4.58
N ASP A 76 8.60 3.79 3.64
CA ASP A 76 7.23 3.79 3.11
C ASP A 76 6.61 2.38 3.15
N PRO A 77 6.37 1.85 4.36
CA PRO A 77 6.06 0.44 4.55
C PRO A 77 4.77 -0.01 3.87
N GLN A 78 3.80 0.89 3.74
CA GLN A 78 2.54 0.60 3.05
C GLN A 78 2.73 0.40 1.55
N TYR A 79 3.52 1.26 0.90
CA TYR A 79 3.81 1.13 -0.52
C TYR A 79 4.68 -0.08 -0.81
N VAL A 80 5.70 -0.32 0.02
CA VAL A 80 6.52 -1.54 -0.07
C VAL A 80 5.64 -2.78 0.07
N GLY A 81 4.76 -2.83 1.08
CA GLY A 81 3.85 -3.95 1.28
C GLY A 81 2.87 -4.15 0.12
N SER A 82 2.38 -3.06 -0.46
CA SER A 82 1.52 -3.09 -1.66
C SER A 82 2.27 -3.62 -2.88
N ILE A 83 3.49 -3.12 -3.15
CA ILE A 83 4.35 -3.61 -4.24
C ILE A 83 4.64 -5.11 -4.10
N LEU A 84 4.99 -5.59 -2.90
CA LEU A 84 5.23 -7.02 -2.66
C LEU A 84 3.99 -7.87 -2.95
N SER A 85 2.81 -7.39 -2.55
CA SER A 85 1.53 -8.06 -2.83
C SER A 85 1.24 -8.12 -4.33
N LEU A 86 1.59 -7.08 -5.08
CA LEU A 86 1.45 -7.07 -6.55
C LEU A 86 2.43 -8.02 -7.22
N LEU A 87 3.69 -8.04 -6.79
CA LEU A 87 4.72 -8.93 -7.33
C LEU A 87 4.38 -10.41 -7.04
N ALA A 88 3.74 -10.71 -5.91
CA ALA A 88 3.22 -12.05 -5.65
C ALA A 88 2.26 -12.53 -6.75
N CYS A 89 1.44 -11.63 -7.30
CA CYS A 89 0.43 -11.94 -8.31
C CYS A 89 0.95 -12.01 -9.76
N LEU A 90 2.28 -11.98 -9.98
CA LEU A 90 2.89 -12.00 -11.32
C LEU A 90 2.45 -13.18 -12.21
N SER A 91 2.14 -14.34 -11.62
CA SER A 91 1.65 -15.50 -12.37
C SER A 91 0.19 -15.42 -12.78
N TRP A 92 -0.59 -14.51 -12.18
CA TRP A 92 -2.04 -14.43 -12.37
C TRP A 92 -2.47 -13.17 -13.11
N VAL A 93 -1.76 -12.06 -12.93
CA VAL A 93 -2.11 -10.78 -13.53
C VAL A 93 -1.11 -10.44 -14.63
N PRO A 94 -1.55 -9.95 -15.80
CA PRO A 94 -0.63 -9.54 -16.86
C PRO A 94 0.41 -8.52 -16.37
N PHE A 95 1.68 -8.76 -16.73
CA PHE A 95 2.83 -7.98 -16.26
C PHE A 95 2.65 -6.46 -16.42
N LEU A 96 2.08 -6.01 -17.54
CA LEU A 96 1.89 -4.59 -17.82
C LEU A 96 1.12 -3.88 -16.70
N TYR A 97 0.06 -4.50 -16.15
CA TYR A 97 -0.73 -3.89 -15.08
C TYR A 97 0.05 -3.81 -13.77
N ILE A 98 0.75 -4.89 -13.40
CA ILE A 98 1.61 -4.91 -12.21
C ILE A 98 2.70 -3.85 -12.34
N PHE A 99 3.37 -3.79 -13.49
CA PHE A 99 4.44 -2.84 -13.76
C PHE A 99 3.97 -1.39 -13.62
N LEU A 100 2.84 -1.04 -14.22
CA LEU A 100 2.27 0.31 -14.13
C LEU A 100 1.89 0.69 -12.70
N TRP A 101 1.32 -0.24 -11.92
CA TRP A 101 1.01 0.02 -10.51
C TRP A 101 2.26 0.18 -9.65
N VAL A 102 3.29 -0.64 -9.87
CA VAL A 102 4.58 -0.51 -9.18
C VAL A 102 5.24 0.82 -9.51
N LEU A 103 5.21 1.25 -10.78
CA LEU A 103 5.67 2.59 -11.16
C LEU A 103 4.87 3.70 -10.47
N GLY A 104 3.56 3.56 -10.36
CA GLY A 104 2.71 4.51 -9.62
C GLY A 104 3.12 4.63 -8.15
N TYR A 105 3.35 3.51 -7.48
CA TYR A 105 3.85 3.52 -6.09
C TYR A 105 5.25 4.13 -5.98
N ALA A 106 6.18 3.76 -6.87
CA ALA A 106 7.52 4.33 -6.88
C ALA A 106 7.50 5.84 -7.12
N PHE A 107 6.62 6.32 -8.00
CA PHE A 107 6.40 7.74 -8.25
C PHE A 107 5.91 8.46 -6.99
N ILE A 108 4.90 7.92 -6.28
CA ILE A 108 4.40 8.53 -5.04
C ILE A 108 5.48 8.54 -3.95
N ILE A 109 6.22 7.43 -3.77
CA ILE A 109 7.37 7.39 -2.85
C ILE A 109 8.36 8.51 -3.17
N GLN A 110 8.65 8.73 -4.45
CA GLN A 110 9.58 9.79 -4.87
C GLN A 110 9.02 11.18 -4.60
N VAL A 111 7.73 11.42 -4.87
CA VAL A 111 7.06 12.69 -4.58
C VAL A 111 7.11 12.97 -3.08
N GLU A 112 6.70 12.01 -2.26
CA GLU A 112 6.67 12.15 -0.80
C GLU A 112 8.08 12.36 -0.23
N SER A 113 9.10 11.71 -0.79
CA SER A 113 10.49 11.90 -0.35
C SER A 113 10.99 13.35 -0.45
N LYS A 114 10.35 14.18 -1.28
CA LYS A 114 10.68 15.60 -1.49
C LYS A 114 9.73 16.56 -0.75
N GLU A 115 8.71 16.04 -0.08
CA GLU A 115 7.78 16.88 0.68
C GLU A 115 8.44 17.48 1.92
N ASP A 116 8.00 18.68 2.28
CA ASP A 116 8.43 19.37 3.50
C ASP A 116 8.11 18.52 4.74
N PRO A 117 9.12 18.11 5.53
CA PRO A 117 8.92 17.36 6.75
C PRO A 117 7.95 18.02 7.75
N ALA A 118 7.81 19.35 7.72
CA ALA A 118 6.90 20.08 8.60
C ALA A 118 5.42 19.76 8.34
N THR A 119 5.09 19.26 7.15
CA THR A 119 3.72 18.88 6.75
C THR A 119 3.34 17.46 7.14
N ARG A 120 4.30 16.69 7.67
CA ARG A 120 4.11 15.30 8.07
C ARG A 120 3.60 15.19 9.51
N ALA A 121 3.04 14.03 9.84
CA ALA A 121 2.72 13.69 11.23
C ALA A 121 4.00 13.75 12.07
N LYS A 122 3.87 14.32 13.28
CA LYS A 122 4.99 14.45 14.22
C LYS A 122 4.99 13.25 15.18
N PRO A 123 6.17 12.77 15.62
CA PRO A 123 6.25 11.78 16.69
C PRO A 123 5.55 12.31 17.95
N LEU A 124 5.02 11.40 18.77
CA LEU A 124 4.65 11.76 20.15
C LEU A 124 5.91 12.20 20.88
N SER A 125 5.87 13.40 21.47
CA SER A 125 6.90 13.94 22.35
C SER A 125 6.98 13.16 23.66
#